data_AF-A0A849RS64-F1
#
_entry.id   AF-A0A849RS64-F1
#
_cell.length_a   1.000
_cell.length_b   1.000
_cell.length_c   1.000
_cell.angle_alpha   90.00
_cell.angle_beta   90.00
_cell.angle_gamma   90.00
#
_symmetry.space_group_name_H-M   'P 1'
#
loop_
_entity.id
_entity.type
_entity.pdbx_description
1 polymer ?
#
loop_
_entity_poly.entity_id
_entity_poly.type
_entity_poly.pdbx_seq_one_letter_code
_entity_poly.pdbx_strand_id
1 'polypeptide(L)'
;MASSFRIGGLTVLLLTGLTMSPMLSDAQVVGDEAELGRLQSKAEDAIGNDDADGAAMMMGRAALLAAQLGKRTTGWNTAFRKGQEALFRSQEHTYRAMALFRRAGGQLPASSGVCGSLALARTSLSHVTQSDLPSPQDARLLDEVTRLHASADNWHQVIDSMIAEYQCL
;
A
#
# COMPACT_ATOMS: atom_id res chain seq x y z
N MET A 1 58.43 -37.75 22.75
CA MET A 1 57.85 -37.47 21.42
C MET A 1 56.43 -38.02 21.42
N ALA A 2 55.44 -37.16 21.66
CA ALA A 2 54.04 -37.54 21.63
C ALA A 2 53.19 -36.34 21.19
N SER A 3 52.45 -36.57 20.10
CA SER A 3 51.11 -36.07 19.81
C SER A 3 50.77 -34.61 20.11
N SER A 4 50.73 -33.79 19.06
CA SER A 4 49.97 -32.53 19.01
C SER A 4 49.67 -32.17 17.55
N PHE A 5 48.79 -32.92 16.91
CA PHE A 5 48.48 -32.71 15.48
C PHE A 5 46.99 -32.91 15.15
N ARG A 6 46.05 -32.52 16.01
CA ARG A 6 44.60 -32.64 15.69
C ARG A 6 43.71 -31.62 16.40
N ILE A 7 43.95 -30.31 16.28
CA ILE A 7 42.95 -29.31 16.74
C ILE A 7 42.79 -28.12 15.77
N GLY A 8 43.80 -27.77 14.97
CA GLY A 8 43.74 -26.55 14.15
C GLY A 8 42.84 -26.57 12.90
N GLY A 9 42.31 -27.74 12.50
CA GLY A 9 41.59 -27.87 11.23
C GLY A 9 40.08 -27.60 11.30
N LEU A 10 39.47 -27.66 12.49
CA LEU A 10 38.01 -27.65 12.61
C LEU A 10 37.40 -26.26 12.91
N THR A 11 38.21 -25.32 13.39
CA THR A 11 37.73 -23.97 13.77
C THR A 11 37.68 -22.98 12.61
N VAL A 12 38.34 -23.26 11.48
CA VAL A 12 38.38 -22.34 10.33
C VAL A 12 37.13 -22.47 9.44
N LEU A 13 36.42 -23.60 9.47
CA LEU A 13 35.23 -23.82 8.64
C LEU A 13 33.92 -23.23 9.20
N LEU A 14 33.92 -22.76 10.45
CA LEU A 14 32.74 -22.17 11.11
C LEU A 14 32.71 -20.64 11.04
N LEU A 15 33.79 -19.98 10.61
CA LEU A 15 33.89 -18.52 10.52
C LEU A 15 33.66 -17.96 9.11
N THR A 16 33.55 -18.81 8.08
CA THR A 16 33.25 -18.39 6.70
C THR A 16 31.76 -18.29 6.37
N GLY A 17 30.87 -18.72 7.28
CA GLY A 17 29.42 -18.77 7.04
C GLY A 17 28.65 -17.45 7.26
N LEU A 18 29.30 -16.38 7.73
CA LEU A 18 28.61 -15.14 8.13
C LEU A 18 28.66 -14.00 7.10
N THR A 19 29.06 -14.29 5.86
CA THR A 19 28.96 -13.33 4.75
C THR A 19 27.74 -13.61 3.88
N MET A 20 26.56 -13.82 4.48
CA MET A 20 25.30 -13.78 3.74
C MET A 20 24.93 -12.32 3.42
N SER A 21 25.49 -11.89 2.29
CA SER A 21 24.93 -11.08 1.22
C SER A 21 23.76 -10.11 1.49
N PRO A 22 23.81 -8.88 0.95
CA PRO A 22 22.67 -7.94 0.89
C PRO A 22 21.48 -8.42 0.02
N MET A 23 21.57 -9.59 -0.61
CA MET A 23 20.52 -10.13 -1.50
C MET A 23 19.21 -10.52 -0.82
N LEU A 24 19.21 -10.75 0.51
CA LEU A 24 17.94 -10.98 1.23
C LEU A 24 17.03 -9.74 1.22
N SER A 25 17.61 -8.53 1.22
CA SER A 25 16.86 -7.29 1.28
C SER A 25 16.09 -7.01 -0.02
N ASP A 26 16.73 -7.23 -1.18
CA ASP A 26 16.10 -6.99 -2.47
C ASP A 26 14.98 -8.01 -2.78
N ALA A 27 15.18 -9.28 -2.41
CA ALA A 27 14.16 -10.31 -2.57
C ALA A 27 12.91 -10.03 -1.73
N GLN A 28 13.07 -9.44 -0.54
CA GLN A 28 11.96 -9.04 0.32
C GLN A 28 11.17 -7.86 -0.28
N VAL A 29 11.85 -6.88 -0.87
CA VAL A 29 11.18 -5.74 -1.54
C VAL A 29 10.36 -6.22 -2.74
N VAL A 30 10.91 -7.11 -3.58
CA VAL A 30 10.18 -7.69 -4.73
C VAL A 30 8.97 -8.52 -4.28
N GLY A 31 9.11 -9.29 -3.21
CA GLY A 31 8.00 -10.07 -2.63
C GLY A 31 6.87 -9.18 -2.08
N ASP A 32 7.24 -8.12 -1.38
CA ASP A 32 6.29 -7.15 -0.82
C ASP A 32 5.57 -6.35 -1.92
N GLU A 33 6.24 -6.03 -3.03
CA GLU A 33 5.64 -5.39 -4.20
C GLU A 33 4.62 -6.31 -4.90
N ALA A 34 4.91 -7.61 -5.02
CA ALA A 34 3.97 -8.58 -5.54
C ALA A 34 2.74 -8.75 -4.61
N GLU A 35 2.95 -8.71 -3.30
CA GLU A 35 1.87 -8.74 -2.31
C GLU A 35 0.96 -7.50 -2.42
N LEU A 36 1.50 -6.31 -2.72
CA LEU A 36 0.65 -5.12 -2.98
C LEU A 36 -0.32 -5.35 -4.14
N GLY A 37 0.15 -5.93 -5.26
CA GLY A 37 -0.72 -6.29 -6.37
C GLY A 37 -1.79 -7.32 -5.97
N ARG A 38 -1.39 -8.32 -5.17
CA ARG A 38 -2.31 -9.35 -4.67
C ARG A 38 -3.37 -8.80 -3.72
N LEU A 39 -3.05 -7.77 -2.93
CA LEU A 39 -4.02 -7.12 -2.03
C LEU A 39 -5.04 -6.29 -2.80
N GLN A 40 -4.61 -5.60 -3.86
CA GLN A 40 -5.49 -4.88 -4.77
C GLN A 40 -6.51 -5.80 -5.43
N SER A 41 -6.05 -6.86 -6.08
CA SER A 41 -6.94 -7.86 -6.69
C SER A 41 -7.91 -8.46 -5.66
N LYS A 42 -7.47 -8.77 -4.44
CA LYS A 42 -8.39 -9.25 -3.39
C LYS A 42 -9.42 -8.21 -2.94
N ALA A 43 -9.09 -6.92 -2.95
CA ALA A 43 -10.07 -5.90 -2.64
C ALA A 43 -11.12 -5.76 -3.75
N GLU A 44 -10.69 -5.82 -5.01
CA GLU A 44 -11.57 -5.82 -6.17
C GLU A 44 -12.49 -7.04 -6.15
N ASP A 45 -11.95 -8.23 -5.88
CA ASP A 45 -12.74 -9.46 -5.71
C ASP A 45 -13.75 -9.33 -4.56
N ALA A 46 -13.35 -8.73 -3.43
CA ALA A 46 -14.24 -8.51 -2.29
C ALA A 46 -15.38 -7.55 -2.65
N ILE A 47 -15.09 -6.44 -3.36
CA ILE A 47 -16.14 -5.54 -3.85
C ILE A 47 -17.08 -6.24 -4.83
N GLY A 48 -16.53 -7.05 -5.76
CA GLY A 48 -17.34 -7.84 -6.69
C GLY A 48 -18.26 -8.86 -6.01
N ASN A 49 -17.95 -9.24 -4.77
CA ASN A 49 -18.76 -10.13 -3.92
C ASN A 49 -19.59 -9.37 -2.87
N ASP A 50 -19.82 -8.07 -3.05
CA ASP A 50 -20.54 -7.23 -2.10
C ASP A 50 -19.96 -7.24 -0.68
N ASP A 51 -18.64 -7.39 -0.54
CA ASP A 51 -17.91 -7.35 0.74
C ASP A 51 -17.01 -6.10 0.82
N ALA A 52 -17.65 -4.96 1.09
CA ALA A 52 -16.94 -3.68 1.24
C ALA A 52 -16.06 -3.63 2.50
N ASP A 53 -16.42 -4.33 3.58
CA ASP A 53 -15.55 -4.43 4.76
C ASP A 53 -14.28 -5.24 4.43
N GLY A 54 -14.42 -6.36 3.71
CA GLY A 54 -13.30 -7.16 3.20
C GLY A 54 -12.37 -6.34 2.32
N ALA A 55 -12.93 -5.57 1.39
CA ALA A 55 -12.15 -4.67 0.54
C ALA A 55 -11.40 -3.60 1.33
N ALA A 56 -12.06 -2.98 2.32
CA ALA A 56 -11.44 -2.00 3.20
C ALA A 56 -10.25 -2.62 3.98
N MET A 57 -10.39 -3.84 4.49
CA MET A 57 -9.30 -4.53 5.17
C MET A 57 -8.10 -4.80 4.26
N MET A 58 -8.34 -5.23 3.02
CA MET A 58 -7.25 -5.51 2.06
C MET A 58 -6.52 -4.23 1.68
N MET A 59 -7.24 -3.13 1.44
CA MET A 59 -6.63 -1.83 1.14
C MET A 59 -5.90 -1.21 2.34
N GLY A 60 -6.44 -1.37 3.55
CA GLY A 60 -5.73 -0.97 4.77
C GLY A 60 -4.40 -1.72 4.95
N ARG A 61 -4.36 -3.02 4.64
CA ARG A 61 -3.12 -3.80 4.62
C ARG A 61 -2.16 -3.34 3.51
N ALA A 62 -2.68 -3.03 2.32
CA ALA A 62 -1.88 -2.52 1.21
C ALA A 62 -1.23 -1.17 1.57
N ALA A 63 -1.99 -0.27 2.19
CA ALA A 63 -1.48 1.02 2.67
C ALA A 63 -0.33 0.84 3.67
N LEU A 64 -0.49 -0.05 4.66
CA LEU A 64 0.55 -0.35 5.64
C LEU A 64 1.81 -0.93 4.99
N LEU A 65 1.65 -1.83 4.01
CA LEU A 65 2.77 -2.42 3.29
C LEU A 65 3.51 -1.38 2.43
N ALA A 66 2.77 -0.51 1.73
CA ALA A 66 3.35 0.61 0.98
C ALA A 66 4.15 1.55 1.90
N ALA A 67 3.61 1.87 3.09
CA ALA A 67 4.31 2.65 4.11
C ALA A 67 5.61 1.98 4.57
N GLN A 68 5.59 0.65 4.76
CA GLN A 68 6.78 -0.12 5.15
C GLN A 68 7.82 -0.13 4.03
N LEU A 69 7.41 -0.32 2.78
CA LEU A 69 8.29 -0.24 1.61
C LEU A 69 8.91 1.16 1.45
N GLY A 70 8.14 2.21 1.70
CA GLY A 70 8.65 3.59 1.67
C GLY A 70 9.79 3.84 2.68
N LYS A 71 9.78 3.15 3.83
CA LYS A 71 10.85 3.23 4.83
C LYS A 71 12.12 2.46 4.46
N ARG A 72 12.01 1.48 3.56
CA ARG A 72 13.12 0.63 3.11
C ARG A 72 13.75 1.09 1.79
N THR A 73 13.10 2.02 1.11
CA THR A 73 13.55 2.59 -0.16
C THR A 73 14.07 4.01 0.05
N THR A 74 14.82 4.54 -0.92
CA THR A 74 15.36 5.91 -0.89
C THR A 74 15.03 6.66 -2.19
N GLY A 75 15.11 7.99 -2.13
CA GLY A 75 14.92 8.87 -3.28
C GLY A 75 13.51 8.79 -3.86
N TRP A 76 13.42 8.61 -5.18
CA TRP A 76 12.16 8.57 -5.92
C TRP A 76 11.21 7.46 -5.42
N ASN A 77 11.74 6.28 -5.13
CA ASN A 77 10.94 5.14 -4.65
C ASN A 77 10.23 5.46 -3.34
N THR A 78 10.86 6.22 -2.43
CA THR A 78 10.20 6.65 -1.19
C THR A 78 9.00 7.54 -1.47
N ALA A 79 9.14 8.53 -2.37
CA ALA A 79 8.06 9.43 -2.74
C ALA A 79 6.92 8.67 -3.43
N PHE A 80 7.26 7.74 -4.34
CA PHE A 80 6.28 6.89 -5.00
C PHE A 80 5.50 6.01 -4.01
N ARG A 81 6.19 5.37 -3.06
CA ARG A 81 5.54 4.54 -2.03
C ARG A 81 4.66 5.35 -1.08
N LYS A 82 5.01 6.61 -0.78
CA LYS A 82 4.13 7.54 -0.04
C LYS A 82 2.85 7.87 -0.81
N GLY A 83 2.97 8.12 -2.12
CA GLY A 83 1.80 8.33 -2.98
C GLY A 83 0.91 7.09 -3.04
N GLN A 84 1.50 5.88 -3.17
CA GLN A 84 0.75 4.62 -3.10
C GLN A 84 0.04 4.42 -1.75
N GLU A 85 0.72 4.68 -0.64
CA GLU A 85 0.12 4.62 0.69
C GLU A 85 -1.12 5.52 0.78
N ALA A 86 -0.98 6.79 0.36
CA ALA A 86 -2.06 7.77 0.37
C ALA A 86 -3.26 7.31 -0.49
N LEU A 87 -3.00 6.76 -1.67
CA LEU A 87 -4.03 6.19 -2.54
C LEU A 87 -4.75 5.01 -1.85
N PHE A 88 -4.01 4.05 -1.29
CA PHE A 88 -4.60 2.88 -0.62
C PHE A 88 -5.38 3.26 0.65
N ARG A 89 -4.94 4.28 1.40
CA ARG A 89 -5.71 4.85 2.52
C ARG A 89 -7.03 5.45 2.05
N SER A 90 -7.01 6.17 0.94
CA SER A 90 -8.23 6.71 0.35
C SER A 90 -9.23 5.59 0.01
N GLN A 91 -8.76 4.53 -0.63
CA GLN A 91 -9.58 3.36 -0.97
C GLN A 91 -10.13 2.65 0.27
N GLU A 92 -9.29 2.42 1.28
CA GLU A 92 -9.70 1.83 2.57
C GLU A 92 -10.87 2.62 3.19
N HIS A 93 -10.74 3.94 3.28
CA HIS A 93 -11.77 4.79 3.85
C HIS A 93 -13.05 4.83 3.01
N THR A 94 -12.92 4.80 1.68
CA THR A 94 -14.06 4.76 0.77
C THR A 94 -14.85 3.46 0.93
N TYR A 95 -14.17 2.31 0.92
CA TYR A 95 -14.80 1.01 1.14
C TYR A 95 -15.41 0.88 2.53
N ARG A 96 -14.76 1.42 3.56
CA ARG A 96 -15.34 1.49 4.91
C ARG A 96 -16.63 2.32 4.92
N ALA A 97 -16.67 3.44 4.20
CA ALA A 97 -17.88 4.25 4.07
C ALA A 97 -19.03 3.45 3.43
N MET A 98 -18.76 2.71 2.36
CA MET A 98 -19.74 1.82 1.72
C MET A 98 -20.28 0.78 2.69
N ALA A 99 -19.40 0.12 3.44
CA ALA A 99 -19.81 -0.90 4.41
C ALA A 99 -20.66 -0.32 5.55
N LEU A 100 -20.27 0.85 6.08
CA LEU A 100 -21.06 1.56 7.10
C LEU A 100 -22.43 1.98 6.57
N PHE A 101 -22.50 2.51 5.35
CA PHE A 101 -23.75 2.93 4.72
C PHE A 101 -24.71 1.75 4.52
N ARG A 102 -24.19 0.62 4.02
CA ARG A 102 -24.95 -0.62 3.86
C ARG A 102 -25.44 -1.20 5.18
N ARG A 103 -24.60 -1.22 6.22
CA ARG A 103 -24.99 -1.66 7.57
C ARG A 103 -26.10 -0.78 8.17
N ALA A 104 -26.11 0.51 7.83
CA ALA A 104 -27.18 1.43 8.23
C ALA A 104 -28.46 1.32 7.38
N GLY A 105 -28.52 0.36 6.44
CA GLY A 105 -29.67 0.15 5.57
C GLY A 105 -29.78 1.16 4.42
N GLY A 106 -28.70 1.88 4.09
CA GLY A 106 -28.69 2.83 2.98
C GLY A 106 -29.54 4.09 3.21
N GLN A 107 -29.76 4.46 4.47
CA GLN A 107 -30.56 5.63 4.82
C GLN A 107 -29.86 6.93 4.46
N LEU A 108 -30.63 7.85 3.86
CA LEU A 108 -30.18 9.20 3.51
C LEU A 108 -30.83 10.25 4.43
N PRO A 109 -30.11 11.32 4.81
CA PRO A 109 -28.67 11.51 4.58
C PRO A 109 -27.84 10.48 5.36
N ALA A 110 -26.66 10.15 4.85
CA ALA A 110 -25.80 9.16 5.48
C ALA A 110 -25.34 9.63 6.87
N SER A 111 -24.98 8.67 7.73
CA SER A 111 -24.53 8.99 9.08
C SER A 111 -23.19 9.74 9.09
N SER A 112 -22.91 10.45 10.18
CA SER A 112 -21.64 11.15 10.37
C SER A 112 -20.41 10.23 10.26
N GLY A 113 -20.55 8.95 10.60
CA GLY A 113 -19.48 7.96 10.42
C GLY A 113 -19.19 7.63 8.95
N VAL A 114 -20.22 7.57 8.10
CA VAL A 114 -20.08 7.39 6.65
C VAL A 114 -19.41 8.62 6.04
N CYS A 115 -19.96 9.81 6.32
CA CYS A 115 -19.45 11.06 5.75
C CYS A 115 -18.06 11.42 6.26
N GLY A 116 -17.76 11.15 7.54
CA GLY A 116 -16.42 11.27 8.08
C GLY A 116 -15.42 10.33 7.40
N SER A 117 -15.83 9.11 7.07
CA SER A 117 -14.98 8.18 6.31
C SER A 117 -14.70 8.70 4.89
N LEU A 118 -15.70 9.25 4.19
CA LEU A 118 -15.49 9.87 2.86
C LEU A 118 -14.61 11.12 2.92
N ALA A 119 -14.72 11.93 3.98
CA ALA A 119 -13.84 13.08 4.19
C ALA A 119 -12.38 12.65 4.41
N LEU A 120 -12.14 11.58 5.17
CA LEU A 120 -10.82 10.98 5.33
C LEU A 120 -10.29 10.40 4.02
N ALA A 121 -11.16 9.79 3.20
CA ALA A 121 -10.78 9.29 1.88
C ALA A 121 -10.27 10.44 0.99
N ARG A 122 -11.06 11.52 0.86
CA ARG A 122 -10.72 12.71 0.09
C ARG A 122 -9.42 13.36 0.57
N THR A 123 -9.24 13.49 1.88
CA THR A 123 -8.03 14.05 2.49
C THR A 123 -6.82 13.19 2.16
N SER A 124 -6.92 11.87 2.32
CA SER A 124 -5.85 10.93 1.99
C SER A 124 -5.43 11.05 0.53
N LEU A 125 -6.40 11.19 -0.38
CA LEU A 125 -6.14 11.29 -1.81
C LEU A 125 -5.39 12.57 -2.21
N SER A 126 -5.64 13.69 -1.51
CA SER A 126 -4.92 14.94 -1.74
C SER A 126 -3.40 14.82 -1.50
N HIS A 127 -2.98 13.88 -0.66
CA HIS A 127 -1.56 13.61 -0.41
C HIS A 127 -0.88 12.87 -1.57
N VAL A 128 -1.64 12.23 -2.47
CA VAL A 128 -1.08 11.66 -3.71
C VAL A 128 -0.58 12.79 -4.61
N THR A 129 -1.42 13.82 -4.82
CA THR A 129 -1.10 14.97 -5.69
C THR A 129 -0.04 15.91 -5.12
N GLN A 130 0.14 15.95 -3.80
CA GLN A 130 1.14 16.79 -3.12
C GLN A 130 2.52 16.13 -3.02
N SER A 131 2.65 14.88 -3.47
CA SER A 131 3.94 14.21 -3.46
C SER A 131 4.80 14.77 -4.58
N ASP A 132 5.74 15.67 -4.23
CA ASP A 132 6.80 16.16 -5.13
C ASP A 132 7.69 14.99 -5.58
N LEU A 133 7.23 14.26 -6.59
CA LEU A 133 7.97 13.18 -7.22
C LEU A 133 9.05 13.83 -8.08
N PRO A 134 10.35 13.61 -7.80
CA PRO A 134 11.39 14.08 -8.71
C PRO A 134 11.15 13.47 -10.09
N SER A 135 11.35 14.24 -11.17
CA SER A 135 11.09 13.75 -12.53
C SER A 135 11.83 12.44 -12.77
N PRO A 136 11.13 11.30 -12.98
CA PRO A 136 11.81 10.04 -13.24
C PRO A 136 12.60 10.16 -14.54
N GLN A 137 13.86 9.71 -14.51
CA GLN A 137 14.72 9.65 -15.69
C GLN A 137 14.43 8.39 -16.55
N ASP A 138 13.74 7.41 -15.97
CA ASP A 138 13.33 6.15 -16.60
C ASP A 138 11.87 6.23 -17.06
N ALA A 139 11.63 5.93 -18.33
CA ALA A 139 10.29 5.92 -18.94
C ALA A 139 9.32 4.96 -18.23
N ARG A 140 9.81 3.85 -17.67
CA ARG A 140 8.98 2.90 -16.90
C ARG A 140 8.48 3.52 -15.60
N LEU A 141 9.34 4.27 -14.90
CA LEU A 141 8.96 4.95 -13.66
C LEU A 141 7.97 6.09 -13.94
N LEU A 142 8.09 6.74 -15.11
CA LEU A 142 7.11 7.72 -15.58
C LEU A 142 5.73 7.09 -15.82
N ASP A 143 5.67 5.90 -16.44
CA ASP A 143 4.41 5.16 -16.61
C ASP A 143 3.77 4.81 -15.26
N GLU A 144 4.55 4.32 -14.29
CA GLU A 144 4.05 3.98 -12.95
C GLU A 144 3.44 5.19 -12.23
N VAL A 145 4.08 6.36 -12.30
CA VAL A 145 3.54 7.60 -11.72
C VAL A 145 2.30 8.08 -12.46
N THR A 146 2.31 7.98 -13.79
CA THR A 146 1.13 8.34 -14.59
C THR A 146 -0.06 7.48 -14.21
N ARG A 147 0.14 6.17 -14.04
CA ARG A 147 -0.90 5.24 -13.59
C ARG A 147 -1.36 5.53 -12.16
N LEU A 148 -0.44 5.90 -11.27
CA LEU A 148 -0.78 6.29 -9.90
C LEU A 148 -1.68 7.53 -9.87
N HIS A 149 -1.31 8.58 -10.61
CA HIS A 149 -2.10 9.81 -10.72
C HIS A 149 -3.45 9.55 -11.40
N ALA A 150 -3.48 8.81 -12.51
CA ALA A 150 -4.73 8.45 -13.17
C ALA A 150 -5.67 7.66 -12.24
N SER A 151 -5.13 6.75 -11.41
CA SER A 151 -5.91 6.05 -10.39
C SER A 151 -6.45 7.02 -9.34
N ALA A 152 -5.63 7.96 -8.87
CA ALA A 152 -6.05 8.97 -7.91
C ALA A 152 -7.16 9.87 -8.47
N ASP A 153 -7.04 10.32 -9.72
CA ASP A 153 -8.07 11.14 -10.38
C ASP A 153 -9.40 10.38 -10.51
N ASN A 154 -9.34 9.09 -10.87
CA ASN A 154 -10.53 8.24 -10.91
C ASN A 154 -11.18 8.10 -9.52
N TRP A 155 -10.37 7.86 -8.49
CA TRP A 155 -10.87 7.76 -7.11
C TRP A 155 -11.42 9.09 -6.59
N HIS A 156 -10.90 10.23 -7.05
CA HIS A 156 -11.48 11.53 -6.73
C HIS A 156 -12.92 11.63 -7.23
N GLN A 157 -13.17 11.22 -8.47
CA GLN A 157 -14.52 11.21 -9.05
C GLN A 157 -15.45 10.25 -8.31
N VAL A 158 -14.97 9.04 -7.96
CA VAL A 158 -15.75 8.07 -7.18
C VAL A 158 -16.16 8.66 -5.82
N ILE A 159 -15.21 9.25 -5.09
CA ILE A 159 -15.48 9.81 -3.76
C ILE A 159 -16.43 11.00 -3.85
N ASP A 160 -16.24 11.91 -4.81
CA ASP A 160 -17.13 13.05 -4.99
C ASP A 160 -18.55 12.61 -5.38
N SER A 161 -18.69 11.59 -6.23
CA SER A 161 -19.99 10.98 -6.55
C SER A 161 -20.64 10.40 -5.30
N MET A 162 -19.89 9.63 -4.50
CA MET A 162 -20.40 9.05 -3.26
C MET A 162 -20.80 10.10 -2.23
N ILE A 163 -20.03 11.18 -2.07
CA ILE A 163 -20.38 12.30 -1.17
C ILE A 163 -21.74 12.91 -1.57
N ALA A 164 -21.95 13.12 -2.87
CA ALA A 164 -23.20 13.65 -3.39
C ALA A 164 -24.36 12.65 -3.21
N GLU A 165 -24.16 11.39 -3.60
CA GLU A 165 -25.16 10.32 -3.49
C GLU A 165 -25.57 10.05 -2.04
N TYR A 166 -24.60 10.06 -1.12
CA TYR A 166 -24.82 9.78 0.30
C TYR A 166 -25.29 11.02 1.06
N GLN A 167 -25.41 12.17 0.39
CA GLN A 167 -25.83 13.44 0.96
C GLN A 167 -24.99 13.85 2.17
N CYS A 168 -23.68 13.74 2.00
CA CYS A 168 -22.72 14.20 3.00
C CYS A 168 -22.55 15.72 2.87
N LEU A 169 -23.33 16.45 3.67
CA LEU A 169 -23.38 17.92 3.74
C LEU A 169 -22.29 18.49 4.67
#